data_AF-A0A9R0NV22-F1
#
_entry.id   AF-A0A9R0NV22-F1
#
_cell.length_a   1.000
_cell.length_b   1.000
_cell.length_c   1.000
_cell.angle_alpha   90.00
_cell.angle_beta   90.00
_cell.angle_gamma   90.00
#
_symmetry.space_group_name_H-M   'P 1'
#
loop_
_entity.id
_entity.type
_entity.pdbx_description
1 polymer ?
#
loop_
_entity_poly.entity_id
_entity_poly.type
_entity_poly.pdbx_seq_one_letter_code
_entity_poly.pdbx_strand_id
1 'polypeptide(L)'
;MTTATRSPQNTLVHSYLFLRRAIGLIGLALPVVLVLGKQLVQGGDLIGSLSGYYYTDLRDVLVGAMCAVGVFLLAYYGHDYVDNVASTVAGLGAIGLALFPTTPDHDVTAWDRTSGVLHWVFAAVFFLSLAYFCLRLFPHDGEQPPGTGVVYRVCGVVILACLVLVALAKYLDLVPSLHPALWLESIAVEAFGVAWLVKGQTMEPKSVP
;
A
#
# COMPACT_ATOMS: atom_id res chain seq x y z
N MET A 1 31.02 11.10 28.71
CA MET A 1 30.20 10.93 27.49
C MET A 1 30.01 9.44 27.30
N THR A 2 28.99 8.87 27.95
CA THR A 2 28.69 7.42 27.92
C THR A 2 27.87 7.14 26.67
N THR A 3 28.50 6.54 25.67
CA THR A 3 27.80 5.98 24.51
C THR A 3 26.91 4.84 25.02
N ALA A 4 25.63 5.14 25.28
CA ALA A 4 24.67 4.12 25.67
C ALA A 4 24.54 3.11 24.53
N THR A 5 25.17 1.95 24.68
CA THR A 5 25.01 0.83 23.75
C THR A 5 23.56 0.36 23.83
N ARG A 6 22.80 0.56 22.74
CA ARG A 6 21.41 0.06 22.66
C ARG A 6 21.42 -1.45 22.89
N SER A 7 20.56 -1.94 23.79
CA SER A 7 20.38 -3.38 23.96
C SER A 7 19.89 -4.01 22.65
N PRO A 8 20.21 -5.29 22.35
CA PRO A 8 19.77 -5.96 21.13
C PRO A 8 18.24 -5.88 20.93
N GLN A 9 17.48 -6.01 22.02
CA GLN A 9 16.01 -5.90 22.02
C GLN A 9 15.51 -4.51 21.60
N ASN A 10 16.15 -3.43 22.08
CA ASN A 10 15.80 -2.07 21.67
C ASN A 10 16.07 -1.86 20.18
N THR A 11 17.18 -2.40 19.65
CA THR A 11 17.50 -2.33 18.22
C THR A 11 16.45 -3.05 17.37
N LEU A 12 16.00 -4.24 17.79
CA LEU A 12 14.96 -5.00 17.09
C LEU A 12 13.62 -4.25 17.05
N VAL A 13 13.21 -3.64 18.17
CA VAL A 13 11.97 -2.83 18.24
C VAL A 13 12.06 -1.62 17.31
N HIS A 14 13.19 -0.92 17.30
CA HIS A 14 13.37 0.22 16.39
C HIS A 14 13.34 -0.18 14.92
N SER A 15 14.02 -1.26 14.53
CA SER A 15 13.97 -1.79 13.16
C SER A 15 12.55 -2.17 12.76
N TYR A 16 11.78 -2.76 13.67
CA TYR A 16 10.41 -3.17 13.44
C TYR A 16 9.46 -1.97 13.27
N LEU A 17 9.57 -0.95 14.13
CA LEU A 17 8.80 0.29 13.99
C LEU A 17 9.18 1.07 12.73
N PHE A 18 10.48 1.09 12.40
CA PHE A 18 10.97 1.69 11.17
C PHE A 18 10.35 1.01 9.95
N LEU A 19 10.32 -0.32 9.92
CA LEU A 19 9.69 -1.09 8.84
C LEU A 19 8.21 -0.71 8.66
N ARG A 20 7.45 -0.64 9.75
CA ARG A 20 6.03 -0.21 9.71
C ARG A 20 5.88 1.21 9.17
N ARG A 21 6.74 2.15 9.61
CA ARG A 21 6.74 3.54 9.12
C ARG A 21 7.12 3.64 7.65
N ALA A 22 8.12 2.88 7.22
CA ALA A 22 8.55 2.86 5.83
C ALA A 22 7.41 2.42 4.91
N ILE A 23 6.67 1.36 5.27
CA ILE A 23 5.47 0.93 4.55
C ILE A 23 4.45 2.08 4.47
N GLY A 24 4.15 2.72 5.60
CA GLY A 24 3.18 3.82 5.67
C GLY A 24 3.60 5.05 4.85
N LEU A 25 4.87 5.44 4.92
CA LEU A 25 5.44 6.56 4.17
C LEU A 25 5.42 6.29 2.67
N ILE A 26 5.79 5.08 2.23
CA ILE A 26 5.72 4.71 0.81
C ILE A 26 4.26 4.78 0.34
N GLY A 27 3.31 4.23 1.10
CA GLY A 27 1.89 4.30 0.78
C GLY A 27 1.40 5.73 0.61
N LEU A 28 1.70 6.64 1.55
CA LEU A 28 1.28 8.03 1.44
C LEU A 28 1.98 8.80 0.31
N ALA A 29 3.26 8.55 0.10
CA ALA A 29 4.04 9.29 -0.89
C ALA A 29 3.75 8.84 -2.33
N LEU A 30 3.48 7.55 -2.55
CA LEU A 30 3.46 6.96 -3.88
C LEU A 30 2.45 7.64 -4.84
N PRO A 31 1.16 7.84 -4.49
CA PRO A 31 0.22 8.49 -5.40
C PRO A 31 0.64 9.92 -5.76
N VAL A 32 1.09 10.70 -4.77
CA VAL A 32 1.56 12.08 -4.96
C VAL A 32 2.79 12.11 -5.86
N VAL A 33 3.76 11.23 -5.63
CA VAL A 33 4.99 11.15 -6.42
C VAL A 33 4.70 10.75 -7.85
N LEU A 34 3.80 9.81 -8.10
CA LEU A 34 3.44 9.41 -9.47
C LEU A 34 2.76 10.55 -10.22
N VAL A 35 1.71 11.13 -9.62
CA VAL A 35 0.93 12.21 -10.25
C VAL A 35 1.80 13.44 -10.50
N LEU A 36 2.46 13.97 -9.47
CA LEU A 36 3.29 15.17 -9.62
C LEU A 36 4.55 14.89 -10.43
N GLY A 37 5.17 13.72 -10.23
CA GLY A 37 6.38 13.32 -10.94
C GLY A 37 6.18 13.26 -12.45
N LYS A 38 5.08 12.67 -12.92
CA LYS A 38 4.75 12.68 -14.36
C LYS A 38 4.55 14.10 -14.87
N GLN A 39 3.81 14.93 -14.14
CA GLN A 39 3.56 16.32 -14.56
C GLN A 39 4.86 17.12 -14.69
N LEU A 40 5.85 16.85 -13.84
CA LEU A 40 7.16 17.54 -13.87
C LEU A 40 8.13 16.99 -14.92
N VAL A 41 8.14 15.67 -15.15
CA VAL A 41 9.13 15.00 -16.02
C VAL A 41 8.64 14.91 -17.47
N GLN A 42 7.36 14.62 -17.68
CA GLN A 42 6.77 14.35 -19.00
C GLN A 42 5.67 15.35 -19.39
N GLY A 43 4.98 15.95 -18.42
CA GLY A 43 3.78 16.76 -18.65
C GLY A 43 2.61 15.93 -19.20
N GLY A 44 1.68 16.60 -19.89
CA GLY A 44 0.52 15.98 -20.55
C GLY A 44 -0.57 15.51 -19.58
N ASP A 45 -1.52 14.72 -20.10
CA ASP A 45 -2.72 14.33 -19.36
C ASP A 45 -2.44 13.38 -18.19
N LEU A 46 -3.36 13.33 -17.23
CA LEU A 46 -3.30 12.35 -16.14
C LEU A 46 -3.48 10.93 -16.68
N ILE A 47 -2.85 9.96 -16.01
CA ILE A 47 -3.05 8.55 -16.32
C ILE A 47 -4.30 8.04 -15.59
N GLY A 48 -5.08 7.18 -16.26
CA GLY A 48 -6.40 6.73 -15.78
C GLY A 48 -6.42 5.95 -14.46
N SER A 49 -5.27 5.39 -14.04
CA SER A 49 -5.10 4.61 -12.81
C SER A 49 -3.66 4.75 -12.29
N LEU A 50 -3.40 4.39 -11.03
CA LEU A 50 -2.02 4.33 -10.51
C LEU A 50 -1.21 3.27 -11.26
N SER A 51 -1.82 2.13 -11.58
CA SER A 51 -1.17 1.06 -12.33
C SER A 51 -0.80 1.46 -13.76
N GLY A 52 -1.49 2.42 -14.36
CA GLY A 52 -1.14 2.91 -15.70
C GLY A 52 0.19 3.67 -15.75
N TYR A 53 0.68 4.19 -14.62
CA TYR A 53 2.01 4.83 -14.56
C TYR A 53 3.15 3.86 -14.90
N TYR A 54 2.87 2.56 -14.95
CA TYR A 54 3.77 1.54 -15.49
C TYR A 54 4.24 1.85 -16.92
N TYR A 55 3.42 2.53 -17.72
CA TYR A 55 3.73 2.91 -19.11
C TYR A 55 4.25 4.34 -19.25
N THR A 56 4.77 4.91 -18.17
CA THR A 56 5.39 6.24 -18.12
C THR A 56 6.84 6.14 -17.64
N ASP A 57 7.59 7.25 -17.64
CA ASP A 57 8.96 7.30 -17.08
C ASP A 57 8.98 7.06 -15.56
N LEU A 58 7.81 7.01 -14.90
CA LEU A 58 7.65 6.75 -13.48
C LEU A 58 7.47 5.26 -13.16
N ARG A 59 7.57 4.38 -14.17
CA ARG A 59 7.48 2.92 -14.02
C ARG A 59 8.37 2.41 -12.90
N ASP A 60 9.65 2.81 -12.90
CA ASP A 60 10.63 2.27 -11.96
C ASP A 60 10.33 2.73 -10.52
N VAL A 61 9.71 3.91 -10.36
CA VAL A 61 9.23 4.40 -9.06
C VAL A 61 8.07 3.54 -8.57
N LEU A 62 7.08 3.28 -9.43
CA LEU A 62 5.94 2.41 -9.10
C LEU A 62 6.41 1.00 -8.73
N VAL A 63 7.21 0.37 -9.60
CA VAL A 63 7.70 -1.00 -9.40
C VAL A 63 8.61 -1.07 -8.16
N GLY A 64 9.53 -0.13 -8.01
CA GLY A 64 10.44 -0.08 -6.87
C GLY A 64 9.71 0.10 -5.54
N ALA A 65 8.73 1.00 -5.48
CA ALA A 65 7.91 1.21 -4.29
C ALA A 65 7.10 -0.03 -3.91
N MET A 66 6.45 -0.68 -4.88
CA MET A 66 5.65 -1.87 -4.62
C MET A 66 6.51 -3.07 -4.23
N CYS A 67 7.69 -3.25 -4.83
CA CYS A 67 8.66 -4.24 -4.41
C CYS A 67 9.16 -3.98 -2.97
N ALA A 68 9.47 -2.73 -2.63
CA ALA A 68 9.89 -2.37 -1.28
C ALA A 68 8.80 -2.64 -0.24
N VAL A 69 7.56 -2.21 -0.50
CA VAL A 69 6.39 -2.53 0.34
C VAL A 69 6.22 -4.04 0.48
N GLY A 70 6.33 -4.77 -0.62
CA GLY A 70 6.21 -6.22 -0.63
C GLY A 70 7.25 -6.91 0.25
N VAL A 71 8.53 -6.57 0.10
CA VAL A 71 9.61 -7.11 0.94
C VAL A 71 9.45 -6.72 2.40
N PHE A 72 9.03 -5.48 2.69
CA PHE A 72 8.76 -5.06 4.06
C PHE A 72 7.59 -5.82 4.69
N LEU A 73 6.53 -6.11 3.93
CA LEU A 73 5.43 -6.95 4.39
C LEU A 73 5.88 -8.41 4.59
N LEU A 74 6.75 -8.96 3.74
CA LEU A 74 7.31 -10.30 3.95
C LEU A 74 8.19 -10.36 5.22
N ALA A 75 8.90 -9.28 5.53
CA ALA A 75 9.72 -9.16 6.74
C ALA A 75 8.92 -8.73 7.98
N TYR A 76 7.64 -8.38 7.83
CA TYR A 76 6.76 -8.06 8.95
C TYR A 76 6.36 -9.35 9.67
N TYR A 77 6.87 -9.49 10.89
CA TYR A 77 6.43 -10.53 11.82
C TYR A 77 5.36 -9.95 12.74
N GLY A 78 4.12 -10.44 12.62
CA GLY A 78 3.03 -10.05 13.47
C GLY A 78 3.02 -10.80 14.81
N HIS A 79 1.99 -10.56 15.62
CA HIS A 79 1.89 -11.17 16.94
C HIS A 79 1.54 -12.66 16.83
N ASP A 80 0.64 -12.98 15.90
CA ASP A 80 0.08 -14.32 15.71
C ASP A 80 0.38 -14.89 14.31
N TYR A 81 0.20 -16.21 14.17
CA TYR A 81 0.35 -16.91 12.89
C TYR A 81 -0.51 -16.29 11.77
N VAL A 82 -1.72 -15.84 12.10
CA VAL A 82 -2.64 -15.20 11.15
C VAL A 82 -2.05 -13.92 10.57
N ASP A 83 -1.38 -13.11 11.41
CA ASP A 83 -0.72 -11.89 10.95
C ASP A 83 0.40 -12.21 9.96
N ASN A 84 1.19 -13.25 10.24
CA ASN A 84 2.31 -13.65 9.39
C ASN A 84 1.82 -14.16 8.02
N VAL A 85 0.74 -14.95 8.00
CA VAL A 85 0.11 -15.38 6.75
C VAL A 85 -0.47 -14.20 5.99
N ALA A 86 -1.23 -13.33 6.65
CA ALA A 86 -1.81 -12.15 6.02
C ALA A 86 -0.73 -11.21 5.44
N SER A 87 0.37 -11.03 6.15
CA SER A 87 1.50 -10.21 5.69
C SER A 87 2.24 -10.85 4.52
N THR A 88 2.42 -12.17 4.56
CA THR A 88 3.02 -12.92 3.46
C THR A 88 2.18 -12.80 2.20
N VAL A 89 0.86 -13.00 2.31
CA VAL A 89 -0.08 -12.89 1.19
C VAL A 89 -0.08 -11.46 0.64
N ALA A 90 -0.13 -10.44 1.50
CA ALA A 90 -0.06 -9.04 1.08
C ALA A 90 1.27 -8.73 0.37
N GLY A 91 2.40 -9.19 0.92
CA GLY A 91 3.73 -8.97 0.35
C GLY A 91 3.90 -9.60 -1.03
N LEU A 92 3.42 -10.85 -1.20
CA LEU A 92 3.39 -11.51 -2.50
C LEU A 92 2.44 -10.83 -3.48
N GLY A 93 1.30 -10.31 -3.00
CA GLY A 93 0.38 -9.46 -3.78
C GLY A 93 1.06 -8.21 -4.32
N ALA A 94 1.77 -7.48 -3.46
CA ALA A 94 2.50 -6.27 -3.82
C ALA A 94 3.62 -6.53 -4.84
N ILE A 95 4.41 -7.59 -4.65
CA ILE A 95 5.47 -7.97 -5.60
C ILE A 95 4.84 -8.43 -6.93
N GLY A 96 3.80 -9.26 -6.87
CA GLY A 96 3.12 -9.77 -8.05
C GLY A 96 2.59 -8.65 -8.94
N LEU A 97 1.86 -7.69 -8.38
CA LEU A 97 1.32 -6.57 -9.17
C LEU A 97 2.42 -5.65 -9.72
N ALA A 98 3.60 -5.61 -9.09
CA ALA A 98 4.76 -4.86 -9.59
C ALA A 98 5.44 -5.57 -10.78
N LEU A 99 5.48 -6.91 -10.76
CA LEU A 99 6.13 -7.71 -11.80
C LEU A 99 5.25 -7.90 -13.04
N PHE A 100 3.93 -7.92 -12.87
CA PHE A 100 2.98 -8.04 -13.97
C PHE A 100 2.36 -6.68 -14.30
N PRO A 101 2.71 -6.05 -15.44
CA PRO A 101 2.04 -4.82 -15.91
C PRO A 101 0.52 -4.99 -16.05
N THR A 102 -0.22 -3.90 -15.80
CA THR A 102 -1.63 -3.81 -16.20
C THR A 102 -1.76 -3.81 -17.73
N THR A 103 -2.94 -4.08 -18.29
CA THR A 103 -3.13 -4.06 -19.75
C THR A 103 -2.89 -2.63 -20.30
N PRO A 104 -2.09 -2.45 -21.37
CA PRO A 104 -1.91 -1.16 -22.01
C PRO A 104 -3.17 -0.72 -22.78
N ASP A 105 -3.28 0.57 -23.06
CA ASP A 105 -4.44 1.13 -23.76
C ASP A 105 -4.46 0.82 -25.26
N HIS A 106 -3.28 0.60 -25.86
CA HIS A 106 -3.09 0.41 -27.30
C HIS A 106 -2.15 -0.77 -27.59
N ASP A 107 -2.22 -1.30 -28.81
CA ASP A 107 -1.35 -2.37 -29.33
C ASP A 107 -1.26 -3.63 -28.44
N VAL A 108 -2.41 -4.00 -27.85
CA VAL A 108 -2.52 -5.07 -26.84
C VAL A 108 -2.21 -6.45 -27.42
N THR A 109 -1.15 -7.11 -26.91
CA THR A 109 -0.81 -8.50 -27.23
C THR A 109 -1.54 -9.51 -26.35
N ALA A 110 -1.45 -10.80 -26.70
CA ALA A 110 -1.99 -11.88 -25.86
C ALA A 110 -1.30 -11.97 -24.49
N TRP A 111 0.01 -11.67 -24.44
CA TRP A 111 0.76 -11.60 -23.19
C TRP A 111 0.27 -10.45 -22.32
N ASP A 112 0.03 -9.27 -22.89
CA ASP A 112 -0.45 -8.11 -22.14
C ASP A 112 -1.80 -8.36 -21.47
N ARG A 113 -2.72 -9.07 -22.14
CA ARG A 113 -3.99 -9.48 -21.54
C ARG A 113 -3.78 -10.41 -20.35
N THR A 114 -2.87 -11.38 -20.51
CA THR A 114 -2.54 -12.33 -19.44
C THR A 114 -1.90 -11.62 -18.25
N SER A 115 -0.92 -10.75 -18.52
CA SER A 115 -0.28 -9.90 -17.51
C SER A 115 -1.29 -9.01 -16.80
N GLY A 116 -2.20 -8.37 -17.53
CA GLY A 116 -3.23 -7.52 -16.93
C GLY A 116 -4.20 -8.28 -16.02
N VAL A 117 -4.54 -9.53 -16.36
CA VAL A 117 -5.31 -10.40 -15.45
C VAL A 117 -4.52 -10.73 -14.19
N LEU A 118 -3.25 -11.12 -14.34
CA LEU A 118 -2.36 -11.40 -13.21
C LEU A 118 -2.21 -10.18 -12.32
N HIS A 119 -1.95 -9.01 -12.91
CA HIS A 119 -1.87 -7.72 -12.22
C HIS A 119 -3.12 -7.47 -11.38
N TRP A 120 -4.31 -7.60 -11.98
CA TRP A 120 -5.57 -7.37 -11.29
C TRP A 120 -5.81 -8.35 -10.14
N VAL A 121 -5.47 -9.63 -10.32
CA VAL A 121 -5.56 -10.64 -9.25
C VAL A 121 -4.62 -10.29 -8.09
N PHE A 122 -3.36 -9.97 -8.38
CA PHE A 122 -2.38 -9.59 -7.35
C PHE A 122 -2.76 -8.27 -6.65
N ALA A 123 -3.29 -7.29 -7.39
CA ALA A 123 -3.79 -6.05 -6.82
C ALA A 123 -5.00 -6.29 -5.90
N ALA A 124 -5.96 -7.13 -6.32
CA ALA A 124 -7.10 -7.50 -5.49
C ALA A 124 -6.64 -8.20 -4.21
N VAL A 125 -5.71 -9.17 -4.31
CA VAL A 125 -5.11 -9.84 -3.14
C VAL A 125 -4.45 -8.81 -2.23
N PHE A 126 -3.60 -7.93 -2.77
CA PHE A 126 -2.93 -6.90 -2.00
C PHE A 126 -3.92 -6.02 -1.24
N PHE A 127 -4.83 -5.33 -1.93
CA PHE A 127 -5.77 -4.39 -1.30
C PHE A 127 -6.74 -5.06 -0.33
N LEU A 128 -7.23 -6.27 -0.62
CA LEU A 128 -8.09 -7.00 0.31
C LEU A 128 -7.32 -7.41 1.57
N SER A 129 -6.04 -7.78 1.46
CA SER A 129 -5.19 -8.01 2.63
C SER A 129 -4.99 -6.72 3.44
N LEU A 130 -4.82 -5.55 2.79
CA LEU A 130 -4.71 -4.27 3.49
C LEU A 130 -5.99 -3.93 4.27
N ALA A 131 -7.15 -4.11 3.64
CA ALA A 131 -8.44 -3.94 4.30
C ALA A 131 -8.57 -4.90 5.49
N TYR A 132 -8.16 -6.16 5.33
CA TYR A 132 -8.17 -7.15 6.40
C TYR A 132 -7.27 -6.76 7.58
N PHE A 133 -6.04 -6.27 7.32
CA PHE A 133 -5.17 -5.70 8.35
C PHE A 133 -5.88 -4.61 9.14
N CYS A 134 -6.47 -3.65 8.43
CA CYS A 134 -7.11 -2.49 9.05
C CYS A 134 -8.38 -2.84 9.84
N LEU A 135 -9.18 -3.81 9.37
CA LEU A 135 -10.47 -4.15 10.00
C LEU A 135 -10.34 -5.21 11.10
N ARG A 136 -9.38 -6.12 10.99
CA ARG A 136 -9.30 -7.30 11.86
C ARG A 136 -8.02 -7.36 12.66
N LEU A 137 -6.86 -7.22 12.05
CA LEU A 137 -5.60 -7.44 12.76
C LEU A 137 -5.22 -6.25 13.62
N PHE A 138 -5.15 -5.05 13.03
CA PHE A 138 -4.70 -3.86 13.73
C PHE A 138 -5.57 -3.45 14.91
N PRO A 139 -6.93 -3.50 14.85
CA PRO A 139 -7.76 -3.14 16.00
C PRO A 139 -7.65 -4.10 17.19
N HIS A 140 -7.12 -5.31 17.00
CA HIS A 140 -7.01 -6.33 18.06
C HIS A 140 -5.56 -6.57 18.52
N ASP A 141 -4.59 -5.77 18.04
CA ASP A 141 -3.19 -5.88 18.46
C ASP A 141 -2.95 -5.19 19.80
N GLY A 142 -3.21 -5.91 20.90
CA GLY A 142 -2.83 -5.54 22.25
C GLY A 142 -3.37 -4.20 22.77
N GLU A 143 -2.66 -3.62 23.75
CA GLU A 143 -2.96 -2.29 24.28
C GLU A 143 -2.55 -1.19 23.29
N GLN A 144 -3.45 -0.25 23.04
CA GLN A 144 -3.23 0.84 22.11
C GLN A 144 -3.74 2.17 22.67
N PRO A 145 -3.17 3.30 22.22
CA PRO A 145 -3.70 4.61 22.56
C PRO A 145 -5.19 4.74 22.18
N PRO A 146 -6.00 5.45 22.98
CA PRO A 146 -7.42 5.67 22.66
C PRO A 146 -7.59 6.26 21.25
N GLY A 147 -8.52 5.68 20.48
CA GLY A 147 -8.88 6.17 19.14
C GLY A 147 -8.13 5.52 17.96
N THR A 148 -7.01 4.84 18.16
CA THR A 148 -6.28 4.16 17.05
C THR A 148 -7.13 3.11 16.36
N GLY A 149 -7.91 2.34 17.12
CA GLY A 149 -8.82 1.33 16.58
C GLY A 149 -9.90 1.91 15.66
N VAL A 150 -10.33 3.16 15.89
CA VAL A 150 -11.28 3.86 15.00
C VAL A 150 -10.58 4.23 13.69
N VAL A 151 -9.36 4.77 13.76
CA VAL A 151 -8.56 5.11 12.57
C VAL A 151 -8.40 3.90 11.67
N TYR A 152 -8.01 2.75 12.22
CA TYR A 152 -7.85 1.52 11.44
C TYR A 152 -9.18 1.09 10.79
N ARG A 153 -10.29 1.11 11.52
CA ARG A 153 -11.60 0.72 10.96
C ARG A 153 -12.04 1.65 9.83
N VAL A 154 -11.85 2.96 10.00
CA VAL A 154 -12.15 3.95 8.95
C VAL A 154 -11.30 3.68 7.72
N CYS A 155 -9.98 3.51 7.88
CA CYS A 155 -9.08 3.21 6.76
C CYS A 155 -9.49 1.92 6.03
N GLY A 156 -9.83 0.86 6.77
CA GLY A 156 -10.29 -0.40 6.20
C GLY A 156 -11.60 -0.28 5.42
N VAL A 157 -12.57 0.46 5.94
CA VAL A 157 -13.85 0.74 5.24
C VAL A 157 -13.60 1.58 3.99
N VAL A 158 -12.74 2.60 4.06
CA VAL A 158 -12.36 3.44 2.91
C VAL A 158 -11.73 2.61 1.81
N ILE A 159 -10.80 1.70 2.14
CA ILE A 159 -10.19 0.79 1.16
C ILE A 159 -11.27 -0.05 0.46
N LEU A 160 -12.16 -0.70 1.21
CA LEU A 160 -13.22 -1.53 0.61
C LEU A 160 -14.19 -0.71 -0.24
N ALA A 161 -14.59 0.47 0.23
CA ALA A 161 -15.45 1.38 -0.52
C ALA A 161 -14.79 1.79 -1.84
N CYS A 162 -13.50 2.14 -1.82
CA CYS A 162 -12.75 2.47 -3.04
C CYS A 162 -12.71 1.29 -4.01
N LEU A 163 -12.42 0.06 -3.56
CA LEU A 163 -12.43 -1.12 -4.43
C LEU A 163 -13.78 -1.35 -5.10
N VAL A 164 -14.88 -1.25 -4.35
CA VAL A 164 -16.23 -1.39 -4.89
C VAL A 164 -16.53 -0.28 -5.88
N LEU A 165 -16.17 0.97 -5.57
CA LEU A 165 -16.40 2.12 -6.44
C LEU A 165 -15.57 2.05 -7.72
N VAL A 166 -14.32 1.55 -7.68
CA VAL A 166 -13.51 1.34 -8.88
C VAL A 166 -14.17 0.31 -9.79
N ALA A 167 -14.60 -0.82 -9.23
CA ALA A 167 -15.29 -1.86 -10.00
C ALA A 167 -16.60 -1.34 -10.61
N LEU A 168 -17.39 -0.59 -9.84
CA LEU A 168 -18.64 0.00 -10.29
C LEU A 168 -18.42 1.07 -11.37
N ALA A 169 -17.47 1.98 -11.17
CA ALA A 169 -17.13 3.03 -12.12
C ALA A 169 -16.66 2.44 -13.45
N LYS A 170 -15.87 1.37 -13.41
CA LYS A 170 -15.44 0.65 -14.61
C LYS A 170 -16.59 -0.08 -15.30
N TYR A 171 -17.46 -0.76 -14.55
CA TYR A 171 -18.57 -1.55 -15.10
C TYR A 171 -19.67 -0.67 -15.71
N LEU A 172 -19.96 0.48 -15.09
CA LEU A 172 -21.00 1.42 -15.51
C LEU A 172 -20.47 2.59 -16.36
N ASP A 173 -19.17 2.60 -16.67
CA ASP A 173 -18.49 3.69 -17.40
C ASP A 173 -18.77 5.08 -16.79
N LEU A 174 -18.65 5.18 -15.46
CA LEU A 174 -18.95 6.42 -14.73
C LEU A 174 -17.83 7.43 -14.88
N VAL A 175 -18.15 8.62 -15.40
CA VAL A 175 -17.27 9.79 -15.47
C VAL A 175 -15.83 9.48 -15.91
N PRO A 176 -15.62 8.75 -17.04
CA PRO A 176 -14.28 8.30 -17.45
C PRO A 176 -13.29 9.46 -17.64
N SER A 177 -13.77 10.65 -18.00
CA SER A 177 -12.98 11.88 -18.12
C SER A 177 -12.36 12.39 -16.80
N LEU A 178 -12.83 11.90 -15.65
CA LEU A 178 -12.29 12.25 -14.34
C LEU A 178 -11.28 11.23 -13.80
N HIS A 179 -11.02 10.15 -14.53
CA HIS A 179 -10.13 9.07 -14.11
C HIS A 179 -10.48 8.54 -12.70
N PRO A 180 -11.71 8.03 -12.47
CA PRO A 180 -12.16 7.62 -11.14
C PRO A 180 -11.26 6.55 -10.51
N ALA A 181 -10.69 5.65 -11.32
CA ALA A 181 -9.75 4.63 -10.84
C ALA A 181 -8.50 5.26 -10.21
N LEU A 182 -7.88 6.27 -10.86
CA LEU A 182 -6.73 6.99 -10.31
C LEU A 182 -7.00 7.49 -8.89
N TRP A 183 -8.09 8.22 -8.69
CA TRP A 183 -8.39 8.86 -7.40
C TRP A 183 -8.77 7.84 -6.33
N LEU A 184 -9.61 6.87 -6.66
CA LEU A 184 -10.05 5.85 -5.72
C LEU A 184 -8.90 4.90 -5.32
N GLU A 185 -8.04 4.53 -6.26
CA GLU A 185 -6.82 3.77 -5.95
C GLU A 185 -5.87 4.59 -5.06
N SER A 186 -5.70 5.89 -5.35
CA SER A 186 -4.88 6.80 -4.53
C SER A 186 -5.40 6.88 -3.08
N ILE A 187 -6.71 7.11 -2.91
CA ILE A 187 -7.34 7.18 -1.59
C ILE A 187 -7.20 5.85 -0.83
N ALA A 188 -7.35 4.70 -1.51
CA ALA A 188 -7.16 3.39 -0.88
C ALA A 188 -5.72 3.19 -0.40
N VAL A 189 -4.73 3.56 -1.23
CA VAL A 189 -3.30 3.46 -0.89
C VAL A 189 -2.93 4.43 0.24
N GLU A 190 -3.45 5.64 0.24
CA GLU A 190 -3.21 6.63 1.28
C GLU A 190 -3.86 6.23 2.62
N ALA A 191 -5.11 5.72 2.59
CA ALA A 191 -5.78 5.19 3.78
C ALA A 191 -4.97 4.05 4.42
N PHE A 192 -4.42 3.15 3.60
CA PHE A 192 -3.47 2.14 4.06
C PHE A 192 -2.20 2.77 4.65
N GLY A 193 -1.63 3.77 3.98
CA GLY A 193 -0.45 4.49 4.43
C GLY A 193 -0.64 5.11 5.83
N VAL A 194 -1.77 5.78 6.06
CA VAL A 194 -2.16 6.32 7.38
C VAL A 194 -2.24 5.20 8.43
N ALA A 195 -2.93 4.10 8.13
CA ALA A 195 -3.05 2.99 9.07
C ALA A 195 -1.67 2.42 9.47
N TRP A 196 -0.73 2.28 8.54
CA TRP A 196 0.62 1.79 8.83
C TRP A 196 1.50 2.80 9.58
N LEU A 197 1.35 4.10 9.33
CA LEU A 197 2.04 5.12 10.11
C LEU A 197 1.60 5.12 11.57
N VAL A 198 0.29 5.07 11.82
CA VAL A 198 -0.26 4.96 13.19
C VAL A 198 0.24 3.68 13.85
N LYS A 199 0.22 2.55 13.12
CA LYS A 199 0.77 1.27 13.59
C LYS A 199 2.27 1.32 13.91
N GLY A 200 3.02 2.15 13.19
CA GLY A 200 4.44 2.41 13.42
C GLY A 200 4.74 3.26 14.67
N GLN A 201 3.72 3.82 15.32
CA GLN A 201 3.87 4.67 16.52
C GLN A 201 3.41 3.97 17.81
N THR A 202 2.62 2.89 17.73
CA THR A 202 1.99 2.27 18.92
C THR A 202 2.96 1.59 19.89
N MET A 203 4.24 1.41 19.53
CA MET A 203 5.25 0.76 20.37
C MET A 203 6.50 1.62 20.59
N GLU A 204 6.47 2.94 20.34
CA GLU A 204 7.61 3.78 20.70
C GLU A 204 7.89 3.64 22.20
N PRO A 205 9.11 3.22 22.60
CA PRO A 205 9.48 3.21 24.00
C PRO A 205 9.28 4.63 24.52
N LYS A 206 8.43 4.81 25.53
CA LYS A 206 8.35 6.07 26.26
C LYS A 206 9.78 6.38 26.71
N SER A 207 10.32 7.51 26.28
CA SER A 207 11.58 8.01 26.83
C SER A 207 11.39 8.08 28.34
N VAL A 208 12.06 7.19 29.07
CA VAL A 208 12.08 7.27 30.53
C VAL A 208 12.77 8.60 30.84
N PRO A 209 12.11 9.53 31.56
CA PRO A 209 12.70 10.82 31.92
C PRO A 209 13.93 10.65 32.81
#